data_AF-A0A6H5KHQ4-F1
#
_entry.id   AF-A0A6H5KHQ4-F1
#
_cell.length_a   1.000
_cell.length_b   1.000
_cell.length_c   1.000
_cell.angle_alpha   90.00
_cell.angle_beta   90.00
_cell.angle_gamma   90.00
#
_symmetry.space_group_name_H-M   'P 1'
#
loop_
_entity.id
_entity.type
_entity.pdbx_description
1 polymer ?
#
loop_
_entity_poly.entity_id
_entity_poly.type
_entity_poly.pdbx_seq_one_letter_code
_entity_poly.pdbx_strand_id
1 'polypeptide(L)'
;MEGRPTSSTSETCDACLREDDAAGYRQLRPRTMSMLRAFVRNAGLAEKFPGVMPLGVGIDSLVRCKRAECVLKQNDKHMSDFCHDRARKKQKRNRSEAATWTSAPEPAVHVKRRHLDRYCTSIVAVEALLDAVNVSGRVLDMCGGPDDAVARKLRDTCEVVTNDVSSRLSSDARRAPDTSLDASKSTFAAEFLADGFQQQPERVVASPPYKGAVKFVKAALCVAKHGVALKRSLSFLEPCVDRADWLEANPPTVCVFLRRASYTPEHVMMGEFWGVWYCTGGDRTAVGGTKLVFRA
;
A
#
# COMPACT_ATOMS: atom_id res chain seq x y z
N MET A 1 11.79 -6.32 -56.03
CA MET A 1 11.99 -5.07 -55.28
C MET A 1 10.85 -4.95 -54.29
N GLU A 2 11.07 -5.39 -53.06
CA GLU A 2 10.09 -5.30 -51.98
C GLU A 2 10.15 -3.92 -51.34
N GLY A 3 9.04 -3.19 -51.35
CA GLY A 3 8.92 -1.89 -50.70
C GLY A 3 8.79 -2.07 -49.18
N ARG A 4 9.74 -1.50 -48.42
CA ARG A 4 9.59 -1.34 -46.96
C ARG A 4 8.47 -0.34 -46.66
N PRO A 5 7.57 -0.63 -45.72
CA PRO A 5 6.64 0.38 -45.22
C PRO A 5 7.41 1.40 -44.36
N THR A 6 7.31 2.67 -44.74
CA THR A 6 7.82 3.80 -43.96
C THR A 6 7.03 3.93 -42.67
N SER A 7 7.73 3.92 -41.53
CA SER A 7 7.17 4.16 -40.21
C SER A 7 6.57 5.57 -40.12
N SER A 8 5.26 5.68 -39.94
CA SER A 8 4.57 6.94 -39.66
C SER A 8 4.89 7.44 -38.25
N THR A 9 5.95 8.24 -38.14
CA THR A 9 6.26 8.97 -36.92
C THR A 9 5.31 10.16 -36.78
N SER A 10 4.33 10.05 -35.87
CA SER A 10 4.00 11.07 -34.86
C SER A 10 3.82 12.56 -35.29
N GLU A 11 3.31 12.87 -36.48
CA GLU A 11 3.10 14.27 -36.90
C GLU A 11 2.04 15.04 -36.08
N THR A 12 1.16 14.36 -35.35
CA THR A 12 0.00 15.00 -34.71
C THR A 12 0.31 15.72 -33.38
N CYS A 13 1.45 15.45 -32.73
CA CYS A 13 1.81 16.12 -31.47
C CYS A 13 2.64 17.39 -31.66
N ASP A 14 3.51 17.45 -32.67
CA ASP A 14 4.40 18.60 -32.88
C ASP A 14 3.64 19.83 -33.42
N ALA A 15 2.56 19.63 -34.17
CA ALA A 15 1.68 20.71 -34.63
C ALA A 15 0.98 21.45 -33.46
N CYS A 16 0.62 20.74 -32.39
CA CYS A 16 -0.03 21.33 -31.21
C CYS A 16 0.93 22.10 -30.29
N LEU A 17 2.24 22.00 -30.51
CA LEU A 17 3.26 22.71 -29.72
C LEU A 17 3.71 24.03 -30.37
N ARG A 18 3.30 24.30 -31.61
CA ARG A 18 3.75 25.47 -32.40
C ARG A 18 2.72 26.60 -32.49
N GLU A 19 1.49 26.39 -32.07
CA GLU A 19 0.45 27.43 -32.01
C GLU A 19 0.25 27.92 -30.57
N ASP A 20 1.07 28.87 -30.13
CA ASP A 20 0.79 29.72 -28.98
C ASP A 20 1.13 31.17 -29.41
N ASP A 21 0.14 31.87 -29.97
CA ASP A 21 0.06 33.35 -30.02
C ASP A 21 -1.43 33.76 -30.02
N ALA A 22 -2.09 33.60 -28.88
CA ALA A 22 -3.30 34.37 -28.54
C ALA A 22 -3.54 34.30 -27.03
N ALA A 23 -3.55 35.46 -26.39
CA ALA A 23 -3.81 35.67 -24.99
C ALA A 23 -5.13 35.04 -24.51
N GLY A 24 -5.12 34.36 -23.35
CA GLY A 24 -6.36 34.18 -22.58
C GLY A 24 -6.52 32.91 -21.75
N TYR A 25 -5.79 31.83 -22.01
CA TYR A 25 -5.98 30.57 -21.26
C TYR A 25 -4.70 30.12 -20.55
N ARG A 26 -4.40 30.73 -19.39
CA ARG A 26 -3.56 30.09 -18.35
C ARG A 26 -4.40 29.02 -17.62
N GLN A 27 -4.89 28.01 -18.35
CA GLN A 27 -5.51 26.85 -17.71
C GLN A 27 -4.42 25.92 -17.17
N LEU A 28 -4.55 25.62 -15.88
CA LEU A 28 -3.64 24.83 -15.07
C LEU A 28 -3.39 23.46 -15.71
N ARG A 29 -2.12 23.15 -16.01
CA ARG A 29 -1.70 21.78 -16.35
C ARG A 29 -2.00 20.87 -15.16
N PRO A 30 -2.72 19.75 -15.32
CA PRO A 30 -2.95 18.83 -14.22
C PRO A 30 -1.61 18.22 -13.75
N ARG A 31 -1.14 18.58 -12.55
CA ARG A 31 0.12 18.06 -11.99
C ARG A 31 -0.06 16.84 -11.10
N THR A 32 -1.30 16.47 -10.81
CA THR A 32 -1.66 15.37 -9.92
C THR A 32 -2.84 14.59 -10.50
N MET A 33 -3.00 13.33 -10.07
CA MET A 33 -4.17 12.50 -10.42
C MET A 33 -5.49 13.20 -10.07
N SER A 34 -5.54 13.91 -8.95
CA SER A 34 -6.73 14.64 -8.52
C SER A 34 -7.06 15.79 -9.46
N MET A 35 -6.06 16.53 -9.97
CA MET A 35 -6.26 17.58 -10.96
C MET A 35 -6.70 17.01 -12.32
N LEU A 36 -6.15 15.86 -12.73
CA LEU A 36 -6.52 15.23 -14.01
C LEU A 36 -7.96 14.70 -13.95
N ARG A 37 -8.34 14.09 -12.82
CA ARG A 37 -9.73 13.65 -12.56
C ARG A 37 -10.69 14.83 -12.58
N ALA A 38 -10.32 15.94 -11.92
CA ALA A 38 -11.12 17.16 -11.94
C ALA A 38 -11.25 17.73 -13.36
N PHE A 39 -10.17 17.76 -14.15
CA PHE A 39 -10.18 18.19 -15.54
C PHE A 39 -11.08 17.33 -16.42
N VAL A 40 -10.90 16.00 -16.40
CA VAL A 40 -11.70 15.03 -17.18
C VAL A 40 -13.18 15.14 -16.82
N ARG A 41 -13.51 15.32 -15.53
CA ARG A 41 -14.87 15.54 -15.05
C ARG A 41 -15.45 16.86 -15.56
N ASN A 42 -14.73 17.96 -15.37
CA ASN A 42 -15.18 19.30 -15.75
C ASN A 42 -15.29 19.48 -17.27
N ALA A 43 -14.53 18.72 -18.04
CA ALA A 43 -14.61 18.69 -19.50
C ALA A 43 -15.72 17.76 -20.04
N GLY A 44 -16.48 17.08 -19.18
CA GLY A 44 -17.55 16.15 -19.61
C GLY A 44 -17.02 14.86 -20.26
N LEU A 45 -15.78 14.47 -19.97
CA LEU A 45 -15.10 13.35 -20.62
C LEU A 45 -15.05 12.09 -19.74
N ALA A 46 -15.68 12.11 -18.56
CA ALA A 46 -15.60 11.03 -17.58
C ALA A 46 -15.97 9.65 -18.14
N GLU A 47 -17.00 9.57 -18.98
CA GLU A 47 -17.45 8.32 -19.61
C GLU A 47 -16.45 7.75 -20.63
N LYS A 48 -15.58 8.60 -21.20
CA LYS A 48 -14.55 8.20 -22.16
C LYS A 48 -13.23 7.76 -21.51
N PHE A 49 -13.09 7.97 -20.19
CA PHE A 49 -11.88 7.66 -19.43
C PHE A 49 -12.17 6.85 -18.14
N PRO A 50 -12.75 5.65 -18.25
CA PRO A 50 -13.07 4.84 -17.06
C PRO A 50 -11.82 4.43 -16.26
N GLY A 51 -10.63 4.37 -16.89
CA GLY A 51 -9.35 4.07 -16.24
C GLY A 51 -8.64 5.26 -15.56
N VAL A 52 -9.12 6.50 -15.73
CA VAL A 52 -8.63 7.68 -14.99
C VAL A 52 -9.38 7.84 -13.64
N MET A 53 -10.50 7.14 -13.51
CA MET A 53 -11.16 6.79 -12.24
C MET A 53 -10.37 5.64 -11.57
N PRO A 54 -10.66 5.23 -10.31
CA PRO A 54 -9.66 4.83 -9.30
C PRO A 54 -8.83 3.54 -9.54
N LEU A 55 -8.72 3.04 -10.78
CA LEU A 55 -7.91 1.89 -11.15
C LEU A 55 -6.97 2.22 -12.33
N GLY A 56 -5.93 2.99 -11.99
CA GLY A 56 -4.54 2.97 -12.48
C GLY A 56 -4.20 3.06 -13.98
N VAL A 57 -3.43 4.09 -14.37
CA VAL A 57 -2.25 4.02 -15.26
C VAL A 57 -1.27 5.21 -14.98
N GLY A 58 0.02 5.05 -15.26
CA GLY A 58 1.09 6.04 -15.03
C GLY A 58 0.97 7.31 -15.89
N ILE A 59 1.13 8.46 -15.24
CA ILE A 59 0.73 9.80 -15.72
C ILE A 59 1.71 10.44 -16.71
N ASP A 60 3.00 10.07 -16.69
CA ASP A 60 4.04 10.95 -17.22
C ASP A 60 4.00 11.14 -18.75
N SER A 61 3.29 10.27 -19.47
CA SER A 61 3.11 10.33 -20.92
C SER A 61 1.84 11.04 -21.39
N LEU A 62 0.82 11.25 -20.54
CA LEU A 62 -0.49 11.79 -20.94
C LEU A 62 -0.61 13.33 -20.81
N VAL A 63 0.34 13.97 -20.13
CA VAL A 63 0.20 15.38 -19.68
C VAL A 63 0.97 16.38 -20.57
N ARG A 64 1.21 16.05 -21.85
CA ARG A 64 1.92 16.96 -22.76
C ARG A 64 1.02 17.82 -23.65
N CYS A 65 -0.25 17.49 -23.82
CA CYS A 65 -1.15 18.21 -24.71
C CYS A 65 -2.32 18.89 -23.98
N LYS A 66 -2.66 20.14 -24.35
CA LYS A 66 -3.80 20.89 -23.79
C LYS A 66 -5.15 20.46 -24.40
N ARG A 67 -5.17 19.71 -25.50
CA ARG A 67 -6.38 19.30 -26.22
C ARG A 67 -6.88 17.92 -25.77
N ALA A 68 -8.15 17.83 -25.41
CA ALA A 68 -8.81 16.59 -24.98
C ALA A 68 -8.67 15.43 -25.98
N GLU A 69 -8.78 15.72 -27.28
CA GLU A 69 -8.66 14.74 -28.37
C GLU A 69 -7.27 14.08 -28.44
N CYS A 70 -6.22 14.84 -28.12
CA CYS A 70 -4.85 14.32 -28.09
C CYS A 70 -4.63 13.42 -26.87
N VAL A 71 -5.21 13.77 -25.72
CA VAL A 71 -5.16 12.93 -24.51
C VAL A 71 -5.88 11.59 -24.77
N LEU A 72 -7.02 11.60 -25.48
CA LEU A 72 -7.73 10.39 -25.90
C LEU A 72 -6.85 9.49 -26.78
N LYS A 73 -6.27 10.04 -27.86
CA LYS A 73 -5.38 9.27 -28.77
C LYS A 73 -4.15 8.70 -28.05
N GLN A 74 -3.58 9.45 -27.12
CA GLN A 74 -2.42 8.99 -26.32
C GLN A 74 -2.81 7.88 -25.34
N ASN A 75 -4.00 7.97 -24.73
CA ASN A 75 -4.52 6.93 -23.85
C ASN A 75 -4.81 5.64 -24.61
N ASP A 76 -5.48 5.72 -25.77
CA ASP A 76 -5.79 4.54 -26.59
C ASP A 76 -4.51 3.82 -27.06
N LYS A 77 -3.51 4.60 -27.48
CA LYS A 77 -2.19 4.07 -27.84
C LYS A 77 -1.51 3.38 -26.65
N HIS A 78 -1.51 4.01 -25.48
CA HIS A 78 -0.88 3.46 -24.28
C HIS A 78 -1.57 2.18 -23.80
N MET A 79 -2.90 2.13 -23.84
CA MET A 79 -3.67 0.93 -23.48
C MET A 79 -3.41 -0.22 -24.46
N SER A 80 -3.29 0.07 -25.76
CA SER A 80 -2.91 -0.91 -26.78
C SER A 80 -1.51 -1.48 -26.52
N ASP A 81 -0.52 -0.60 -26.32
CA ASP A 81 0.87 -0.97 -26.05
C ASP A 81 1.00 -1.81 -24.77
N PHE A 82 0.28 -1.44 -23.70
CA PHE A 82 0.26 -2.15 -22.42
C PHE A 82 -0.34 -3.56 -22.55
N CYS A 83 -1.46 -3.70 -23.26
CA CYS A 83 -2.08 -5.00 -23.53
C CYS A 83 -1.17 -5.92 -24.34
N HIS A 84 -0.49 -5.38 -25.36
CA HIS A 84 0.48 -6.13 -26.16
C HIS A 84 1.71 -6.58 -25.36
N ASP A 85 2.28 -5.72 -24.50
CA ASP A 85 3.45 -6.08 -23.70
C ASP A 85 3.12 -7.14 -22.63
N ARG A 86 1.93 -7.06 -22.02
CA ARG A 86 1.46 -8.08 -21.06
C ARG A 86 1.22 -9.44 -21.72
N ALA A 87 0.62 -9.45 -22.91
CA ALA A 87 0.44 -10.67 -23.70
C ALA A 87 1.78 -11.31 -24.09
N ARG A 88 2.75 -10.49 -24.53
CA ARG A 88 4.10 -10.93 -24.89
C ARG A 88 4.87 -11.50 -23.69
N LYS A 89 4.78 -10.86 -22.52
CA LYS A 89 5.39 -11.37 -21.27
C LYS A 89 4.77 -12.69 -20.83
N LYS A 90 3.45 -12.83 -20.91
CA LYS A 90 2.73 -14.08 -20.61
C LYS A 90 3.15 -15.21 -21.57
N GLN A 91 3.24 -14.92 -22.86
CA GLN A 91 3.68 -15.90 -23.87
C GLN A 91 5.14 -16.32 -23.67
N LYS A 92 6.04 -15.39 -23.31
CA LYS A 92 7.44 -15.71 -22.99
C LYS A 92 7.54 -16.61 -21.76
N ARG A 93 6.77 -16.32 -20.71
CA ARG A 93 6.72 -17.15 -19.49
C ARG A 93 6.18 -18.55 -19.77
N ASN A 94 5.09 -18.65 -20.52
CA ASN A 94 4.52 -19.94 -20.91
C ASN A 94 5.50 -20.76 -21.78
N ARG A 95 6.28 -20.11 -22.66
CA ARG A 95 7.32 -20.79 -23.47
C ARG A 95 8.50 -21.28 -22.62
N SER A 96 8.96 -20.50 -21.64
CA SER A 96 10.02 -20.95 -20.73
C SER A 96 9.54 -22.06 -19.79
N GLU A 97 8.29 -22.00 -19.32
CA GLU A 97 7.70 -23.02 -18.45
C GLU A 97 7.46 -24.32 -19.24
N ALA A 98 6.94 -24.25 -20.47
CA ALA A 98 6.69 -25.43 -21.31
C ALA A 98 7.96 -26.15 -21.79
N ALA A 99 9.11 -25.47 -21.83
CA ALA A 99 10.38 -26.06 -22.27
C ALA A 99 11.08 -26.95 -21.22
N THR A 100 10.56 -27.04 -19.99
CA THR A 100 11.32 -27.60 -18.85
C THR A 100 10.68 -28.82 -18.17
N TRP A 101 9.55 -29.34 -18.66
CA TRP A 101 8.86 -30.48 -18.03
C TRP A 101 9.01 -31.76 -18.85
N THR A 102 9.98 -32.62 -18.48
CA THR A 102 10.13 -33.98 -19.03
C THR A 102 9.59 -35.08 -18.11
N SER A 103 9.22 -34.77 -16.87
CA SER A 103 8.53 -35.69 -15.95
C SER A 103 7.87 -34.92 -14.79
N ALA A 104 6.89 -35.54 -14.12
CA ALA A 104 6.26 -34.99 -12.93
C ALA A 104 7.29 -34.90 -11.78
N PRO A 105 7.37 -33.76 -11.07
CA PRO A 105 8.39 -33.56 -10.04
C PRO A 105 8.04 -34.41 -8.82
N GLU A 106 9.04 -35.07 -8.23
CA GLU A 106 8.87 -35.76 -6.95
C GLU A 106 8.36 -34.79 -5.87
N PRO A 107 7.54 -35.27 -4.91
CA PRO A 107 6.99 -34.44 -3.86
C PRO A 107 8.14 -33.88 -3.01
N ALA A 108 8.39 -32.58 -3.16
CA ALA A 108 9.48 -31.89 -2.48
C ALA A 108 9.35 -32.05 -0.96
N VAL A 109 10.38 -32.64 -0.36
CA VAL A 109 10.67 -32.64 1.09
C VAL A 109 10.40 -31.24 1.63
N HIS A 110 9.49 -31.15 2.61
CA HIS A 110 8.96 -29.94 3.25
C HIS A 110 9.69 -28.64 2.90
N VAL A 111 9.06 -27.85 2.04
CA VAL A 111 9.47 -26.47 1.75
C VAL A 111 9.48 -25.69 3.08
N LYS A 112 10.68 -25.46 3.64
CA LYS A 112 10.92 -24.35 4.57
C LYS A 112 10.22 -23.13 3.99
N ARG A 113 9.41 -22.40 4.77
CA ARG A 113 8.84 -21.11 4.34
C ARG A 113 9.93 -20.36 3.57
N ARG A 114 9.67 -19.92 2.33
CA ARG A 114 10.65 -19.10 1.61
C ARG A 114 11.01 -17.93 2.55
N HIS A 115 12.24 -17.43 2.48
CA HIS A 115 12.67 -16.17 3.12
C HIS A 115 11.73 -14.96 2.79
N LEU A 116 10.74 -15.15 1.92
CA LEU A 116 9.81 -14.16 1.40
C LEU A 116 8.73 -13.76 2.43
N ASP A 117 8.56 -12.44 2.56
CA ASP A 117 7.53 -11.67 3.28
C ASP A 117 7.78 -11.25 4.76
N ARG A 118 9.03 -11.27 5.26
CA ARG A 118 9.35 -10.47 6.47
C ARG A 118 9.51 -9.00 6.07
N TYR A 119 8.48 -8.20 6.30
CA TYR A 119 8.53 -6.74 6.11
C TYR A 119 9.15 -6.09 7.33
N CYS A 120 10.47 -6.14 7.42
CA CYS A 120 11.21 -5.52 8.52
C CYS A 120 10.91 -4.02 8.58
N THR A 121 10.44 -3.55 9.73
CA THR A 121 10.29 -2.11 9.96
C THR A 121 11.65 -1.53 10.31
N SER A 122 12.01 -0.42 9.65
CA SER A 122 13.23 0.31 9.99
C SER A 122 12.99 1.19 11.21
N ILE A 123 14.04 1.46 11.99
CA ILE A 123 13.95 2.38 13.14
C ILE A 123 13.50 3.78 12.69
N VAL A 124 14.00 4.25 11.54
CA VAL A 124 13.60 5.53 10.93
C VAL A 124 12.10 5.60 10.67
N ALA A 125 11.47 4.49 10.27
CA ALA A 125 10.01 4.46 10.10
C ALA A 125 9.28 4.61 11.44
N VAL A 126 9.77 3.96 12.51
CA VAL A 126 9.18 4.10 13.85
C VAL A 126 9.38 5.51 14.40
N GLU A 127 10.55 6.12 14.20
CA GLU A 127 10.82 7.50 14.60
C GLU A 127 9.89 8.49 13.91
N ALA A 128 9.63 8.31 12.61
CA ALA A 128 8.66 9.13 11.89
C ALA A 128 7.26 9.05 12.50
N LEU A 129 6.85 7.88 13.02
CA LEU A 129 5.58 7.75 13.76
C LEU A 129 5.64 8.52 15.09
N LEU A 130 6.70 8.33 15.88
CA LEU A 130 6.84 8.92 17.22
C LEU A 130 6.95 10.44 17.19
N ASP A 131 7.52 11.01 16.13
CA ASP A 131 7.54 12.46 15.89
C ASP A 131 6.13 13.04 15.64
N ALA A 132 5.23 12.21 15.09
CA ALA A 132 3.90 12.64 14.65
C ALA A 132 2.80 12.33 15.68
N VAL A 133 2.99 11.30 16.49
CA VAL A 133 1.99 10.75 17.40
C VAL A 133 2.62 10.42 18.74
N ASN A 134 2.00 10.92 19.81
CA ASN A 134 2.38 10.54 21.17
C ASN A 134 1.93 9.09 21.45
N VAL A 135 2.89 8.18 21.55
CA VAL A 135 2.69 6.78 21.91
C VAL A 135 3.22 6.58 23.33
N SER A 136 2.34 6.14 24.23
CA SER A 136 2.64 5.95 25.65
C SER A 136 1.79 4.82 26.22
N GLY A 137 2.11 4.40 27.44
CA GLY A 137 1.35 3.40 28.19
C GLY A 137 1.66 1.98 27.76
N ARG A 138 0.67 1.09 27.90
CA ARG A 138 0.79 -0.32 27.48
C ARG A 138 0.53 -0.47 25.98
N VAL A 139 1.54 -0.90 25.22
CA VAL A 139 1.48 -1.02 23.76
C VAL A 139 1.61 -2.47 23.32
N LEU A 140 0.73 -2.90 22.42
CA LEU A 140 0.83 -4.19 21.75
C LEU A 140 1.46 -4.03 20.35
N ASP A 141 2.57 -4.74 20.10
CA ASP A 141 3.01 -5.08 18.75
C ASP A 141 2.41 -6.43 18.35
N MET A 142 1.26 -6.40 17.68
CA MET A 142 0.46 -7.60 17.42
C MET A 142 1.03 -8.53 16.34
N CYS A 143 2.11 -8.14 15.66
CA CYS A 143 2.72 -8.92 14.57
C CYS A 143 4.25 -8.86 14.59
N GLY A 144 4.84 -8.62 15.75
CA GLY A 144 6.28 -8.44 15.91
C GLY A 144 6.80 -9.13 17.15
N GLY A 145 8.08 -9.52 17.08
CA GLY A 145 8.81 -10.09 18.21
C GLY A 145 9.53 -9.02 19.06
N PRO A 146 10.13 -9.41 20.19
CA PRO A 146 10.82 -8.50 21.10
C PRO A 146 12.00 -7.74 20.45
N ASP A 147 12.61 -8.32 19.42
CA ASP A 147 13.76 -7.75 18.70
C ASP A 147 13.35 -6.87 17.50
N ASP A 148 12.07 -6.79 17.16
CA ASP A 148 11.62 -5.96 16.04
C ASP A 148 11.73 -4.46 16.38
N ALA A 149 11.91 -3.63 15.34
CA ALA A 149 12.20 -2.22 15.51
C ALA A 149 11.12 -1.46 16.30
N VAL A 150 9.84 -1.85 16.15
CA VAL A 150 8.73 -1.26 16.89
C VAL A 150 8.88 -1.57 18.38
N ALA A 151 8.99 -2.84 18.75
CA ALA A 151 9.16 -3.26 20.12
C ALA A 151 10.41 -2.65 20.77
N ARG A 152 11.57 -2.71 20.09
CA ARG A 152 12.82 -2.15 20.62
C ARG A 152 12.73 -0.65 20.87
N LYS A 153 12.16 0.12 19.94
CA LYS A 153 12.09 1.58 20.08
C LYS A 153 11.07 2.01 21.14
N LEU A 154 9.97 1.28 21.28
CA LEU A 154 8.92 1.63 22.24
C LEU A 154 9.23 1.20 23.68
N ARG A 155 10.05 0.17 23.89
CA ARG A 155 10.45 -0.28 25.24
C ARG A 155 11.13 0.80 26.09
N ASP A 156 11.70 1.82 25.45
CA ASP A 156 12.33 2.95 26.13
C ASP A 156 11.30 3.82 26.88
N THR A 157 10.03 3.82 26.46
CA THR A 157 9.00 4.74 26.95
C THR A 157 7.66 4.08 27.26
N CYS A 158 7.47 2.81 26.92
CA CYS A 158 6.20 2.09 26.98
C CYS A 158 6.39 0.69 27.59
N GLU A 159 5.32 0.16 28.20
CA GLU A 159 5.23 -1.27 28.49
C GLU A 159 4.83 -1.99 27.20
N VAL A 160 5.76 -2.75 26.60
CA VAL A 160 5.52 -3.41 25.30
C VAL A 160 5.15 -4.88 25.50
N VAL A 161 4.00 -5.27 24.95
CA VAL A 161 3.58 -6.65 24.74
C VAL A 161 3.76 -7.01 23.28
N THR A 162 4.28 -8.19 23.00
CA THR A 162 4.57 -8.69 21.66
C THR A 162 3.74 -9.91 21.32
N ASN A 163 3.26 -9.98 20.08
CA ASN A 163 2.58 -11.15 19.54
C ASN A 163 3.14 -11.46 18.15
N ASP A 164 3.55 -12.70 17.93
CA ASP A 164 3.96 -13.16 16.60
C ASP A 164 3.57 -14.63 16.40
N VAL A 165 2.82 -14.91 15.34
CA VAL A 165 2.42 -16.27 14.94
C VAL A 165 3.64 -17.15 14.60
N SER A 166 4.80 -16.55 14.37
CA SER A 166 6.08 -17.21 14.12
C SER A 166 6.83 -17.57 15.41
N SER A 167 6.15 -18.27 16.32
CA SER A 167 6.78 -19.01 17.44
C SER A 167 7.82 -20.05 16.99
N ARG A 168 7.99 -20.26 15.67
CA ARG A 168 8.86 -21.27 15.06
C ARG A 168 10.29 -20.80 14.75
N LEU A 169 10.65 -19.54 15.02
CA LEU A 169 11.95 -18.99 14.56
C LEU A 169 13.02 -18.81 15.64
N SER A 170 12.69 -18.95 16.92
CA SER A 170 13.69 -18.88 17.98
C SER A 170 13.54 -20.03 18.97
N SER A 171 14.57 -20.86 19.10
CA SER A 171 14.72 -21.78 20.22
C SER A 171 15.15 -21.08 21.51
N ASP A 172 15.54 -19.80 21.42
CA ASP A 172 15.82 -18.96 22.59
C ASP A 172 14.52 -18.38 23.14
N ALA A 173 14.09 -18.88 24.30
CA ALA A 173 12.91 -18.42 25.01
C ALA A 173 12.96 -16.92 25.33
N ARG A 174 14.16 -16.31 25.43
CA ARG A 174 14.31 -14.86 25.66
C ARG A 174 13.96 -14.01 24.44
N ARG A 175 13.80 -14.63 23.27
CA ARG A 175 13.42 -13.98 22.01
C ARG A 175 12.02 -14.38 21.54
N ALA A 176 11.31 -15.16 22.33
CA ALA A 176 9.93 -15.50 22.02
C ALA A 176 9.03 -14.26 22.24
N PRO A 177 8.00 -14.06 21.41
CA PRO A 177 6.96 -13.08 21.69
C PRO A 177 6.17 -13.51 22.94
N ASP A 178 5.52 -12.54 23.61
CA ASP A 178 4.70 -12.82 24.80
C ASP A 178 3.49 -13.72 24.45
N THR A 179 3.02 -13.66 23.21
CA THR A 179 1.98 -14.54 22.65
C THR A 179 2.28 -14.97 21.21
N SER A 180 1.63 -16.05 20.77
CA SER A 180 1.76 -16.54 19.39
C SER A 180 0.42 -16.74 18.69
N LEU A 181 -0.53 -15.83 18.93
CA LEU A 181 -1.85 -15.86 18.33
C LEU A 181 -1.82 -15.31 16.90
N ASP A 182 -2.71 -15.81 16.04
CA ASP A 182 -2.83 -15.34 14.66
C ASP A 182 -3.70 -14.08 14.59
N ALA A 183 -3.06 -12.91 14.54
CA ALA A 183 -3.72 -11.60 14.47
C ALA A 183 -4.57 -11.38 13.19
N SER A 184 -4.52 -12.29 12.22
CA SER A 184 -5.38 -12.25 11.03
C SER A 184 -6.75 -12.89 11.23
N LYS A 185 -6.95 -13.66 12.32
CA LYS A 185 -8.21 -14.32 12.65
C LYS A 185 -9.19 -13.36 13.30
N SER A 186 -10.49 -13.55 13.03
CA SER A 186 -11.57 -12.78 13.67
C SER A 186 -11.67 -13.04 15.17
N THR A 187 -11.19 -14.19 15.65
CA THR A 187 -11.19 -14.57 17.06
C THR A 187 -10.02 -13.97 17.85
N PHE A 188 -9.01 -13.41 17.17
CA PHE A 188 -7.78 -12.91 17.81
C PHE A 188 -8.06 -11.97 18.98
N ALA A 189 -8.95 -10.99 18.83
CA ALA A 189 -9.21 -10.03 19.88
C ALA A 189 -9.81 -10.68 21.14
N ALA A 190 -10.72 -11.65 20.96
CA ALA A 190 -11.33 -12.36 22.08
C ALA A 190 -10.31 -13.30 22.75
N GLU A 191 -9.53 -14.02 21.96
CA GLU A 191 -8.46 -14.91 22.46
C GLU A 191 -7.39 -14.12 23.22
N PHE A 192 -6.89 -13.03 22.64
CA PHE A 192 -5.85 -12.19 23.24
C PHE A 192 -6.28 -11.58 24.58
N LEU A 193 -7.54 -11.10 24.67
CA LEU A 193 -8.07 -10.54 25.91
C LEU A 193 -8.40 -11.62 26.95
N ALA A 194 -8.61 -12.87 26.54
CA ALA A 194 -8.88 -14.00 27.42
C ALA A 194 -7.60 -14.67 27.96
N ASP A 195 -6.48 -14.60 27.24
CA ASP A 195 -5.22 -15.31 27.53
C ASP A 195 -4.43 -14.73 28.73
N GLY A 196 -5.10 -14.11 29.69
CA GLY A 196 -4.48 -13.66 30.94
C GLY A 196 -3.74 -12.32 30.84
N PHE A 197 -3.79 -11.62 29.70
CA PHE A 197 -3.41 -10.21 29.63
C PHE A 197 -4.47 -9.37 30.34
N GLN A 198 -4.40 -9.36 31.68
CA GLN A 198 -5.40 -8.74 32.57
C GLN A 198 -5.65 -7.25 32.27
N GLN A 199 -4.78 -6.61 31.49
CA GLN A 199 -4.94 -5.24 31.08
C GLN A 199 -4.95 -5.16 29.56
N GLN A 200 -6.08 -4.75 29.01
CA GLN A 200 -6.21 -4.34 27.63
C GLN A 200 -5.13 -3.31 27.26
N PRO A 201 -4.43 -3.44 26.11
CA PRO A 201 -3.41 -2.49 25.74
C PRO A 201 -4.06 -1.12 25.44
N GLU A 202 -3.38 -0.06 25.86
CA GLU A 202 -3.78 1.30 25.55
C GLU A 202 -3.71 1.55 24.05
N ARG A 203 -2.64 1.06 23.40
CA ARG A 203 -2.45 1.23 21.96
C ARG A 203 -1.96 -0.05 21.30
N VAL A 204 -2.25 -0.17 20.01
CA VAL A 204 -1.61 -1.17 19.14
C VAL A 204 -0.70 -0.43 18.18
N VAL A 205 0.57 -0.79 18.14
CA VAL A 205 1.55 -0.27 17.16
C VAL A 205 2.23 -1.45 16.52
N ALA A 206 2.03 -1.66 15.22
CA ALA A 206 2.55 -2.86 14.56
C ALA A 206 2.84 -2.65 13.06
N SER A 207 3.66 -3.55 12.50
CA SER A 207 3.90 -3.67 11.06
C SER A 207 3.38 -5.01 10.50
N PRO A 208 2.06 -5.23 10.51
CA PRO A 208 1.45 -6.45 10.03
C PRO A 208 1.70 -6.70 8.53
N PRO A 209 1.60 -7.96 8.06
CA PRO A 209 1.63 -8.30 6.64
C PRO A 209 0.62 -7.48 5.82
N TYR A 210 0.97 -7.17 4.56
CA TYR A 210 0.11 -6.37 3.68
C TYR A 210 -1.11 -7.13 3.17
N LYS A 211 -1.01 -8.45 3.00
CA LYS A 211 -2.14 -9.29 2.62
C LYS A 211 -3.15 -9.34 3.77
N GLY A 212 -4.40 -9.00 3.49
CA GLY A 212 -5.47 -9.00 4.50
C GLY A 212 -5.43 -7.80 5.45
N ALA A 213 -4.85 -6.67 5.03
CA ALA A 213 -4.64 -5.48 5.85
C ALA A 213 -5.87 -5.04 6.68
N VAL A 214 -7.08 -5.06 6.11
CA VAL A 214 -8.31 -4.67 6.82
C VAL A 214 -8.58 -5.55 8.04
N LYS A 215 -8.27 -6.86 7.98
CA LYS A 215 -8.50 -7.80 9.09
C LYS A 215 -7.68 -7.40 10.32
N PHE A 216 -6.41 -7.10 10.10
CA PHE A 216 -5.50 -6.63 11.14
C PHE A 216 -5.91 -5.27 11.70
N VAL A 217 -6.37 -4.33 10.88
CA VAL A 217 -6.85 -3.03 11.38
C VAL A 217 -8.06 -3.22 12.30
N LYS A 218 -9.03 -4.03 11.87
CA LYS A 218 -10.21 -4.38 12.69
C LYS A 218 -9.82 -5.08 13.99
N ALA A 219 -8.92 -6.06 13.92
CA ALA A 219 -8.43 -6.78 15.09
C ALA A 219 -7.74 -5.81 16.08
N ALA A 220 -6.87 -4.93 15.58
CA ALA A 220 -6.19 -3.93 16.40
C ALA A 220 -7.17 -2.96 17.07
N LEU A 221 -8.19 -2.48 16.33
CA LEU A 221 -9.22 -1.58 16.87
C LEU A 221 -10.09 -2.26 17.93
N CYS A 222 -10.31 -3.56 17.84
CA CYS A 222 -11.03 -4.33 18.86
C CYS A 222 -10.24 -4.50 20.16
N VAL A 223 -8.91 -4.47 20.07
CA VAL A 223 -8.01 -4.72 21.21
C VAL A 223 -7.52 -3.43 21.85
N ALA A 224 -7.23 -2.38 21.09
CA ALA A 224 -6.70 -1.11 21.60
C ALA A 224 -7.77 -0.28 22.33
N LYS A 225 -7.42 0.25 23.50
CA LYS A 225 -8.29 1.16 24.26
C LYS A 225 -8.35 2.58 23.67
N HIS A 226 -7.22 3.11 23.22
CA HIS A 226 -7.07 4.53 22.84
C HIS A 226 -6.75 4.74 21.36
N GLY A 227 -6.05 3.80 20.72
CA GLY A 227 -5.82 3.92 19.29
C GLY A 227 -4.81 2.93 18.73
N VAL A 228 -4.70 2.95 17.42
CA VAL A 228 -3.94 2.01 16.62
C VAL A 228 -3.05 2.77 15.66
N ALA A 229 -1.80 2.34 15.50
CA ALA A 229 -0.90 2.79 14.45
C ALA A 229 -0.35 1.58 13.68
N LEU A 230 -0.73 1.42 12.41
CA LEU A 230 -0.28 0.31 11.57
C LEU A 230 0.48 0.80 10.35
N LYS A 231 1.66 0.23 10.12
CA LYS A 231 2.43 0.45 8.90
C LYS A 231 1.78 -0.29 7.74
N ARG A 232 1.53 0.41 6.63
CA ARG A 232 0.83 -0.10 5.44
C ARG A 232 1.45 0.40 4.15
N SER A 233 1.27 -0.37 3.08
CA SER A 233 1.44 0.11 1.71
C SER A 233 0.43 1.23 1.40
N LEU A 234 0.84 2.24 0.63
CA LEU A 234 -0.06 3.28 0.10
C LEU A 234 -1.28 2.72 -0.63
N SER A 235 -1.14 1.56 -1.29
CA SER A 235 -2.25 0.90 -1.98
C SER A 235 -3.40 0.54 -1.04
N PHE A 236 -3.15 0.44 0.28
CA PHE A 236 -4.21 0.23 1.26
C PHE A 236 -5.26 1.36 1.22
N LEU A 237 -4.85 2.60 0.94
CA LEU A 237 -5.75 3.75 0.84
C LEU A 237 -6.54 3.81 -0.47
N GLU A 238 -6.23 2.93 -1.43
CA GLU A 238 -7.00 2.87 -2.67
C GLU A 238 -8.38 2.24 -2.41
N PRO A 239 -9.48 2.84 -2.90
CA PRO A 239 -10.81 2.28 -2.76
C PRO A 239 -10.93 1.06 -3.68
N CYS A 240 -10.79 -0.14 -3.12
CA CYS A 240 -11.13 -1.39 -3.78
C CYS A 240 -12.43 -1.96 -3.22
N VAL A 241 -13.07 -2.84 -4.00
CA VAL A 241 -14.36 -3.47 -3.68
C VAL A 241 -14.40 -4.07 -2.26
N ASP A 242 -13.28 -4.58 -1.75
CA ASP A 242 -13.21 -5.25 -0.45
C ASP A 242 -13.01 -4.31 0.75
N ARG A 243 -12.73 -3.01 0.52
CA ARG A 243 -12.35 -2.08 1.59
C ARG A 243 -12.84 -0.65 1.44
N ALA A 244 -13.40 -0.26 0.30
CA ALA A 244 -13.86 1.10 0.02
C ALA A 244 -14.81 1.60 1.11
N ASP A 245 -15.93 0.90 1.30
CA ASP A 245 -16.95 1.24 2.32
C ASP A 245 -16.36 1.29 3.73
N TRP A 246 -15.42 0.38 4.04
CA TRP A 246 -14.80 0.35 5.36
C TRP A 246 -13.88 1.55 5.58
N LEU A 247 -13.07 1.94 4.59
CA LEU A 247 -12.18 3.10 4.66
C LEU A 247 -12.94 4.41 4.65
N GLU A 248 -14.07 4.49 3.96
CA GLU A 248 -14.96 5.64 3.99
C GLU A 248 -15.57 5.82 5.39
N ALA A 249 -16.01 4.73 6.02
CA ALA A 249 -16.54 4.75 7.38
C ALA A 249 -15.46 4.88 8.46
N ASN A 250 -14.22 4.45 8.18
CA ASN A 250 -13.12 4.39 9.16
C ASN A 250 -11.81 4.92 8.57
N PRO A 251 -11.77 6.19 8.11
CA PRO A 251 -10.55 6.76 7.58
C PRO A 251 -9.50 6.87 8.70
N PRO A 252 -8.20 6.68 8.41
CA PRO A 252 -7.16 7.01 9.38
C PRO A 252 -7.24 8.50 9.74
N THR A 253 -7.17 8.79 11.04
CA THR A 253 -7.10 10.16 11.58
C THR A 253 -5.74 10.79 11.30
N VAL A 254 -4.65 10.01 11.27
CA VAL A 254 -3.32 10.50 10.86
C VAL A 254 -2.70 9.54 9.85
N CYS A 255 -2.12 10.10 8.79
CA CYS A 255 -1.27 9.37 7.85
C CYS A 255 0.14 9.93 7.91
N VAL A 256 1.12 9.12 8.35
CA VAL A 256 2.55 9.49 8.33
C VAL A 256 3.20 8.81 7.14
N PHE A 257 3.47 9.56 6.07
CA PHE A 257 4.05 9.02 4.86
C PHE A 257 5.55 8.78 5.02
N LEU A 258 6.00 7.60 4.62
CA LEU A 258 7.38 7.16 4.70
C LEU A 258 8.07 7.30 3.34
N ARG A 259 9.39 7.51 3.36
CA ARG A 259 10.21 7.34 2.16
C ARG A 259 10.05 5.91 1.64
N ARG A 260 10.06 5.76 0.31
CA ARG A 260 9.97 4.45 -0.34
C ARG A 260 11.11 3.56 0.13
N ALA A 261 10.77 2.47 0.81
CA ALA A 261 11.72 1.43 1.16
C ALA A 261 11.81 0.41 0.01
N SER A 262 13.03 0.03 -0.35
CA SER A 262 13.26 -1.11 -1.23
C SER A 262 13.55 -2.34 -0.35
N TYR A 263 12.73 -3.37 -0.46
CA TYR A 263 12.87 -4.61 0.31
C TYR A 263 13.67 -5.69 -0.43
N THR A 264 13.89 -5.51 -1.73
CA THR A 264 14.73 -6.36 -2.58
C THR A 264 15.31 -5.55 -3.73
N PRO A 265 16.47 -5.92 -4.29
CA PRO A 265 17.11 -5.18 -5.39
C PRO A 265 16.24 -5.05 -6.66
N GLU A 266 15.25 -5.92 -6.83
CA GLU A 266 14.52 -6.13 -8.08
C GLU A 266 13.05 -5.64 -8.04
N HIS A 267 12.54 -5.21 -6.88
CA HIS A 267 11.12 -4.90 -6.73
C HIS A 267 10.73 -3.43 -6.92
N VAL A 268 9.50 -3.26 -7.41
CA VAL A 268 8.78 -2.00 -7.54
C VAL A 268 8.70 -1.30 -6.19
N MET A 269 9.23 -0.09 -6.12
CA MET A 269 9.15 0.75 -4.93
C MET A 269 7.69 1.12 -4.63
N MET A 270 7.11 0.49 -3.61
CA MET A 270 5.81 0.86 -3.07
C MET A 270 6.02 1.86 -1.93
N GLY A 271 5.31 2.98 -1.98
CA GLY A 271 5.31 3.90 -0.84
C GLY A 271 4.57 3.28 0.34
N GLU A 272 4.96 3.67 1.54
CA GLU A 272 4.40 3.18 2.79
C GLU A 272 3.98 4.35 3.66
N PHE A 273 3.13 4.07 4.63
CA PHE A 273 2.72 5.05 5.62
C PHE A 273 2.33 4.35 6.93
N TRP A 274 2.35 5.10 8.03
CA TRP A 274 1.60 4.73 9.22
C TRP A 274 0.19 5.28 9.13
N GLY A 275 -0.80 4.40 9.11
CA GLY A 275 -2.19 4.77 9.34
C GLY A 275 -2.48 4.75 10.84
N VAL A 276 -3.04 5.84 11.35
CA VAL A 276 -3.35 5.99 12.78
C VAL A 276 -4.84 6.22 12.94
N TRP A 277 -5.46 5.42 13.80
CA TRP A 277 -6.87 5.52 14.15
C TRP A 277 -6.98 5.72 15.67
N TYR A 278 -7.69 6.75 16.09
CA TYR A 278 -8.01 6.93 17.51
C TYR A 278 -9.35 6.27 17.84
N CYS A 279 -9.41 5.60 18.98
CA CYS A 279 -10.66 5.05 19.51
C CYS A 279 -11.33 6.11 20.38
N THR A 280 -12.57 6.49 20.06
CA THR A 280 -13.40 7.25 21.01
C THR A 280 -14.11 6.32 21.97
N GLY A 281 -14.26 6.75 23.23
CA GLY A 281 -14.90 5.95 24.27
C GLY A 281 -16.32 5.53 23.86
N GLY A 282 -16.56 4.21 23.87
CA GLY A 282 -17.88 3.59 23.67
C GLY A 282 -18.14 3.11 22.24
N ASP A 283 -17.90 3.95 21.24
CA ASP A 283 -18.17 3.63 19.83
C ASP A 283 -16.84 3.51 19.06
N ARG A 284 -16.55 2.31 18.55
CA ARG A 284 -15.28 1.94 17.90
C ARG A 284 -15.13 2.55 16.49
N THR A 285 -15.53 3.81 16.32
CA THR A 285 -15.43 4.58 15.08
C THR A 285 -14.33 5.63 15.21
N ALA A 286 -13.62 5.91 14.12
CA ALA A 286 -12.53 6.89 14.12
C ALA A 286 -13.09 8.32 14.01
N VAL A 287 -12.61 9.24 14.85
CA VAL A 287 -13.04 10.64 14.81
C VAL A 287 -12.28 11.46 13.75
N GLY A 288 -13.08 12.24 13.02
CA GLY A 288 -12.82 13.52 12.34
C GLY A 288 -11.39 13.93 11.95
N GLY A 289 -11.25 14.32 10.68
CA GLY A 289 -10.13 15.11 10.13
C GLY A 289 -8.84 14.33 9.93
N THR A 290 -8.56 13.87 8.72
CA THR A 290 -7.27 13.24 8.41
C THR A 290 -6.14 14.27 8.37
N LYS A 291 -5.22 14.19 9.34
CA LYS A 291 -3.96 14.93 9.32
C LYS A 291 -2.93 14.19 8.47
N LEU A 292 -2.41 14.84 7.43
CA LEU A 292 -1.33 14.32 6.60
C LEU A 292 0.01 14.84 7.12
N VAL A 293 0.95 13.93 7.39
CA VAL A 293 2.32 14.24 7.80
C VAL A 293 3.28 13.68 6.77
N PHE A 294 4.07 14.56 6.15
CA PHE A 294 5.12 14.19 5.20
C PHE A 294 6.47 14.36 5.87
N ARG A 295 7.25 13.28 5.98
CA ARG A 295 8.65 13.35 6.40
C ARG A 295 9.55 13.26 5.18
N ALA A 296 10.39 14.28 5.02
CA ALA A 296 11.27 14.46 3.87
C ALA A 296 12.31 13.37 3.78
#